data_AF-A0A0G1A2P4-F1
#
_entry.id   AF-A0A0G1A2P4-F1
#
_cell.length_a   1.000
_cell.length_b   1.000
_cell.length_c   1.000
_cell.angle_alpha   90.00
_cell.angle_beta   90.00
_cell.angle_gamma   90.00
#
_symmetry.space_group_name_H-M   'P 1'
#
loop_
_entity.id
_entity.type
_entity.pdbx_description
1 polymer ?
#
loop_
_entity_poly.entity_id
_entity_poly.type
_entity_poly.pdbx_seq_one_letter_code
_entity_poly.pdbx_strand_id
1 'polypeptide(L)'
;MISKHASLQTEDGFKSTLPLGIDRLNVLRNMDTTSLATTFPFTTASLTSNRGVLYGINEHDGSLVIFDRFSLENANSLVLAKSGSGKSFLVKLESVRYLMFDTEVFIIDPEGEYKNLAISFGVEFVEFSFSAPVKINPFDLAQVAEEGENALGLKLLSLHSLMNVVMGDLTPEEGAIIDKALVLTYRQKGITNDPTTHQHEPPIMEDLYKALLGMEEPLAQNLSNRLEKFIKGSIAGIYGV
;
A
#
# COMPACT_ATOMS: atom_id res chain seq x y z
N MET A 1 -46.79 38.93 9.26
CA MET A 1 -47.62 38.40 10.36
C MET A 1 -47.10 38.96 11.67
N ILE A 2 -47.98 39.55 12.50
CA ILE A 2 -47.61 40.02 13.84
C ILE A 2 -47.50 38.77 14.73
N SER A 3 -46.34 38.57 15.36
CA SER A 3 -46.09 37.42 16.25
C SER A 3 -47.01 37.51 17.46
N LYS A 4 -47.73 36.43 17.79
CA LYS A 4 -48.57 36.35 18.99
C LYS A 4 -47.66 36.26 20.22
N HIS A 5 -47.87 37.10 21.23
CA HIS A 5 -47.10 37.05 22.47
C HIS A 5 -47.64 35.94 23.39
N ALA A 6 -46.77 35.02 23.82
CA ALA A 6 -47.10 33.91 24.72
C ALA A 6 -47.08 34.35 26.21
N SER A 7 -47.83 35.40 26.54
CA SER A 7 -47.90 35.93 27.90
C SER A 7 -48.58 34.95 28.86
N LEU A 8 -48.00 34.72 30.05
CA LEU A 8 -48.51 33.83 31.10
C LEU A 8 -48.59 32.33 30.70
N GLN A 9 -47.90 31.90 29.64
CA GLN A 9 -47.86 30.50 29.18
C GLN A 9 -46.49 29.83 29.44
N THR A 10 -45.82 30.17 30.54
CA THR A 10 -44.45 29.72 30.83
C THR A 10 -44.31 28.19 30.90
N GLU A 11 -45.31 27.50 31.44
CA GLU A 11 -45.32 26.02 31.50
C GLU A 11 -45.38 25.39 30.12
N ASP A 12 -46.27 25.88 29.25
CA ASP A 12 -46.39 25.40 27.88
C ASP A 12 -45.14 25.77 27.06
N GLY A 13 -44.55 26.94 27.30
CA GLY A 13 -43.29 27.35 26.70
C GLY A 13 -42.13 26.42 27.07
N PHE A 14 -41.99 26.06 28.34
CA PHE A 14 -40.98 25.09 28.76
C PHE A 14 -41.19 23.75 28.07
N LYS A 15 -42.42 23.22 28.07
CA LYS A 15 -42.77 21.94 27.42
C LYS A 15 -42.53 21.95 25.90
N SER A 16 -42.82 23.06 25.22
CA SER A 16 -42.54 23.24 23.78
C SER A 16 -41.05 23.25 23.44
N THR A 17 -40.18 23.65 24.37
CA THR A 17 -38.73 23.70 24.14
C THR A 17 -38.00 22.39 24.47
N LEU A 18 -38.69 21.40 25.03
CA LEU A 18 -38.12 20.08 25.27
C LEU A 18 -37.93 19.32 23.93
N PRO A 19 -36.93 18.43 23.82
CA PRO A 19 -36.68 17.63 22.61
C PRO A 19 -37.68 16.47 22.45
N LEU A 20 -38.96 16.73 22.74
CA LEU A 20 -40.06 15.76 22.65
C LEU A 20 -40.82 15.87 21.32
N GLY A 21 -40.53 16.90 20.51
CA GLY A 21 -41.21 17.15 19.24
C GLY A 21 -42.68 17.59 19.40
N ILE A 22 -43.06 18.10 20.58
CA ILE A 22 -44.43 18.53 20.90
C ILE A 22 -44.43 20.04 21.13
N ASP A 23 -44.96 20.81 20.19
CA ASP A 23 -45.19 22.24 20.39
C ASP A 23 -46.59 22.50 20.95
N ARG A 24 -46.67 22.86 22.24
CA ARG A 24 -47.90 23.25 22.94
C ARG A 24 -48.29 24.71 22.73
N LEU A 25 -47.34 25.57 22.37
CA LEU A 25 -47.60 27.00 22.15
C LEU A 25 -48.18 27.26 20.75
N ASN A 26 -47.72 26.51 19.74
CA ASN A 26 -48.11 26.65 18.33
C ASN A 26 -48.00 28.12 17.85
N VAL A 27 -46.98 28.82 18.36
CA VAL A 27 -46.66 30.21 18.02
C VAL A 27 -45.52 30.19 17.02
N LEU A 28 -45.88 30.37 15.75
CA LEU A 28 -44.92 30.33 14.65
C LEU A 28 -44.40 31.73 14.34
N ARG A 29 -43.09 31.81 14.07
CA ARG A 29 -42.44 33.01 13.54
C ARG A 29 -41.69 32.63 12.26
N ASN A 30 -41.80 33.47 11.24
CA ASN A 30 -40.99 33.30 10.04
C ASN A 30 -39.52 33.56 10.40
N MET A 31 -38.67 32.61 10.05
CA MET A 31 -37.22 32.71 10.15
C MET A 31 -36.62 32.46 8.77
N ASP A 32 -35.51 33.13 8.48
CA ASP A 32 -34.69 32.79 7.34
C ASP A 32 -33.98 31.45 7.58
N THR A 33 -33.68 30.74 6.50
CA THR A 33 -33.04 29.41 6.56
C THR A 33 -31.72 29.44 7.33
N THR A 34 -30.98 30.56 7.29
CA THR A 34 -29.72 30.76 8.02
C THR A 34 -29.93 30.74 9.53
N SER A 35 -30.92 31.49 10.04
CA SER A 35 -31.24 31.50 11.47
C SER A 35 -31.85 30.19 11.96
N LEU A 36 -32.55 29.45 11.08
CA LEU A 36 -33.04 28.11 11.42
C LEU A 36 -31.86 27.12 11.55
N ALA A 37 -30.86 27.21 10.67
CA ALA A 37 -29.68 26.34 10.70
C ALA A 37 -28.87 26.46 12.01
N THR A 38 -28.82 27.64 12.64
CA THR A 38 -28.11 27.82 13.92
C THR A 38 -28.82 27.21 15.12
N THR A 39 -30.12 26.93 15.01
CA THR A 39 -30.88 26.23 16.07
C THR A 39 -30.73 24.73 16.04
N PHE A 40 -30.10 24.18 14.99
CA PHE A 40 -29.80 22.76 14.92
C PHE A 40 -28.63 22.45 15.87
N PRO A 41 -28.78 21.57 16.87
CA PRO A 41 -27.66 21.18 17.71
C PRO A 41 -26.67 20.41 16.84
N PHE A 42 -25.56 21.06 16.46
CA PHE A 42 -24.49 20.42 15.71
C PHE A 42 -23.86 19.34 16.59
N THR A 43 -24.22 18.09 16.35
CA THR A 43 -23.42 16.96 16.80
C THR A 43 -22.19 16.92 15.89
N THR A 44 -21.08 17.50 16.32
CA THR A 44 -19.79 17.24 15.68
C THR A 44 -19.49 15.75 15.84
N ALA A 45 -19.46 15.02 14.73
CA ALA A 45 -18.95 13.67 14.72
C ALA A 45 -17.44 13.75 14.95
N SER A 46 -17.01 13.62 16.21
CA SER A 46 -15.59 13.58 16.55
C SER A 46 -15.03 12.21 16.16
N LEU A 47 -14.06 12.20 15.23
CA LEU A 47 -13.30 11.01 14.88
C LEU A 47 -12.18 10.81 15.91
N THR A 48 -12.57 10.49 17.14
CA THR A 48 -11.64 10.22 18.25
C THR A 48 -11.91 8.84 18.81
N SER A 49 -10.91 7.97 18.73
CA SER A 49 -10.89 6.66 19.38
C SER A 49 -9.97 6.68 20.61
N ASN A 50 -10.24 5.81 21.57
CA ASN A 50 -9.34 5.56 22.71
C ASN A 50 -8.15 4.65 22.32
N ARG A 51 -8.06 4.23 21.06
CA ARG A 51 -7.04 3.31 20.54
C ARG A 51 -6.50 3.81 19.20
N GLY A 52 -5.22 3.52 18.95
CA GLY A 52 -4.52 3.85 17.72
C GLY A 52 -3.51 4.98 17.89
N VAL A 53 -3.15 5.59 16.77
CA VAL A 53 -2.15 6.65 16.73
C VAL A 53 -2.81 8.01 16.60
N LEU A 54 -2.17 9.04 17.15
CA LEU A 54 -2.56 10.42 16.89
C LEU A 54 -2.33 10.72 15.41
N TYR A 55 -3.30 11.28 14.70
CA TYR A 55 -3.14 11.78 13.33
C TYR A 55 -3.01 13.29 13.30
N GLY A 56 -3.76 13.99 14.14
CA GLY A 56 -3.76 15.45 14.16
C GLY A 56 -4.76 16.01 15.16
N ILE A 57 -5.18 17.24 14.90
CA ILE A 57 -6.12 17.99 15.72
C ILE A 57 -7.28 18.41 14.81
N ASN A 58 -8.49 18.29 15.32
CA ASN A 58 -9.68 18.81 14.65
C ASN A 58 -9.67 20.35 14.75
N GLU A 59 -9.69 21.02 13.60
CA GLU A 59 -9.60 22.49 13.54
C GLU A 59 -10.84 23.19 14.11
N HIS A 60 -11.98 22.52 14.19
CA HIS A 60 -13.24 23.13 14.64
C HIS A 60 -13.36 23.21 16.16
N ASP A 61 -12.95 22.16 16.87
CA ASP A 61 -13.15 22.03 18.32
C ASP A 61 -11.85 21.79 19.11
N GLY A 62 -10.72 21.66 18.42
CA GLY A 62 -9.42 21.40 19.04
C GLY A 62 -9.26 19.99 19.61
N SER A 63 -10.21 19.09 19.36
CA SER A 63 -10.12 17.69 19.79
C SER A 63 -9.02 16.93 19.05
N LEU A 64 -8.47 15.90 19.69
CA LEU A 64 -7.42 15.08 19.09
C LEU A 64 -8.03 14.06 18.12
N VAL A 65 -7.50 13.96 16.91
CA VAL A 65 -7.87 12.89 15.98
C VAL A 65 -6.99 11.69 16.27
N ILE A 66 -7.48 10.75 17.08
CA ILE A 66 -6.81 9.50 17.41
C ILE A 66 -7.55 8.36 16.73
N PHE A 67 -6.82 7.53 15.99
CA PHE A 67 -7.44 6.52 15.14
C PHE A 67 -6.55 5.29 14.98
N ASP A 68 -7.17 4.11 15.06
CA ASP A 68 -6.52 2.82 14.78
C ASP A 68 -6.97 2.32 13.41
N ARG A 69 -6.11 2.47 12.41
CA ARG A 69 -6.40 2.05 11.04
C ARG A 69 -6.57 0.53 10.91
N PHE A 70 -5.92 -0.25 11.76
CA PHE A 70 -6.00 -1.71 11.74
C PHE A 70 -7.30 -2.24 12.33
N SER A 71 -8.09 -1.38 13.00
CA SER A 71 -9.44 -1.73 13.47
C SER A 71 -10.51 -1.69 12.38
N LEU A 72 -10.20 -1.15 11.20
CA LEU A 72 -11.10 -1.15 10.05
C LEU A 72 -11.18 -2.52 9.37
N GLU A 73 -12.25 -2.73 8.60
CA GLU A 73 -12.36 -3.88 7.69
C GLU A 73 -11.20 -3.91 6.66
N ASN A 74 -10.70 -2.73 6.26
CA ASN A 74 -9.55 -2.59 5.41
C ASN A 74 -8.58 -1.54 5.97
N ALA A 75 -7.34 -1.95 6.25
CA ALA A 75 -6.30 -1.10 6.84
C ALA A 75 -5.48 -0.29 5.81
N ASN A 76 -5.84 -0.33 4.52
CA ASN A 76 -5.13 0.41 3.48
C ASN A 76 -5.31 1.93 3.66
N SER A 77 -4.25 2.71 3.39
CA SER A 77 -4.28 4.17 3.39
C SER A 77 -3.72 4.72 2.09
N LEU A 78 -4.31 5.81 1.61
CA LEU A 78 -3.85 6.55 0.43
C LEU A 78 -3.54 8.00 0.84
N VAL A 79 -2.27 8.39 0.75
CA VAL A 79 -1.81 9.76 1.05
C VAL A 79 -1.48 10.49 -0.24
N LEU A 80 -2.31 11.48 -0.59
CA LEU A 80 -2.13 12.33 -1.76
C LEU A 80 -1.79 13.76 -1.32
N ALA A 81 -0.67 14.29 -1.82
CA ALA A 81 -0.30 15.67 -1.55
C ALA A 81 0.59 16.23 -2.67
N LYS A 82 0.61 17.56 -2.83
CA LYS A 82 1.59 18.24 -3.69
C LYS A 82 2.99 18.15 -3.02
N SER A 83 4.04 18.30 -3.83
CA SER A 83 5.40 18.41 -3.30
C SER A 83 5.49 19.55 -2.26
N GLY A 84 6.21 19.32 -1.16
CA GLY A 84 6.34 20.26 -0.06
C GLY A 84 5.12 20.37 0.88
N SER A 85 4.02 19.65 0.63
CA SER A 85 2.80 19.73 1.46
C SER A 85 2.83 18.85 2.72
N GLY A 86 3.99 18.27 3.06
CA GLY A 86 4.14 17.44 4.27
C GLY A 86 3.82 15.95 4.11
N LYS A 87 3.72 15.41 2.88
CA LYS A 87 3.51 13.97 2.63
C LYS A 87 4.52 13.09 3.39
N SER A 88 5.82 13.31 3.16
CA SER A 88 6.87 12.53 3.80
C SER A 88 6.88 12.72 5.32
N PHE A 89 6.54 13.91 5.82
CA PHE A 89 6.44 14.16 7.26
C PHE A 89 5.32 13.34 7.90
N LEU A 90 4.12 13.35 7.31
CA LEU A 90 2.99 12.57 7.79
C LEU A 90 3.30 11.07 7.82
N VAL A 91 3.82 10.52 6.72
CA VAL A 91 4.11 9.08 6.60
C VAL A 91 5.23 8.65 7.54
N LYS A 92 6.31 9.43 7.69
CA LYS A 92 7.38 9.14 8.66
C LYS A 92 6.85 9.15 10.09
N LEU A 93 6.04 10.15 10.44
CA LEU A 93 5.48 10.28 11.77
C LEU A 93 4.52 9.14 12.10
N GLU A 94 3.65 8.77 11.16
CA GLU A 94 2.76 7.61 11.27
C GLU A 94 3.57 6.31 11.43
N SER A 95 4.60 6.11 10.61
CA SER A 95 5.48 4.92 10.66
C SER A 95 6.15 4.77 12.02
N VAL A 96 6.74 5.86 12.54
CA VAL A 96 7.37 5.86 13.87
C VAL A 96 6.36 5.59 14.98
N ARG A 97 5.15 6.15 14.89
CA ARG A 97 4.09 5.89 15.88
C ARG A 97 3.72 4.40 15.88
N TYR A 98 3.52 3.78 14.72
CA TYR A 98 3.22 2.35 14.66
C TYR A 98 4.40 1.47 15.09
N LEU A 99 5.65 1.85 14.81
CA LEU A 99 6.82 1.18 15.38
C LEU A 99 6.81 1.16 16.92
N MET A 100 6.30 2.22 17.57
CA MET A 100 6.13 2.26 19.03
C MET A 100 5.01 1.35 19.55
N PHE A 101 4.12 0.90 18.68
CA PHE A 101 3.08 -0.10 18.95
C PHE A 101 3.48 -1.50 18.47
N ASP A 102 4.79 -1.78 18.39
CA ASP A 102 5.35 -3.07 17.97
C ASP A 102 4.86 -3.53 16.58
N THR A 103 4.47 -2.59 15.71
CA THR A 103 4.07 -2.89 14.34
C THR A 103 5.31 -2.98 13.45
N GLU A 104 5.39 -4.04 12.64
CA GLU A 104 6.42 -4.16 11.61
C GLU A 104 6.15 -3.17 10.47
N VAL A 105 7.16 -2.38 10.12
CA VAL A 105 7.05 -1.35 9.09
C VAL A 105 8.09 -1.57 8.00
N PHE A 106 7.62 -1.87 6.80
CA PHE A 106 8.44 -2.00 5.60
C PHE A 106 8.23 -0.79 4.70
N ILE A 107 9.32 -0.13 4.31
CA ILE A 107 9.28 1.09 3.48
C ILE A 107 10.13 0.88 2.24
N ILE A 108 9.51 1.02 1.07
CA ILE A 108 10.21 1.08 -0.21
C ILE A 108 10.55 2.55 -0.47
N ASP A 109 11.84 2.88 -0.35
CA ASP A 109 12.35 4.25 -0.40
C ASP A 109 13.28 4.47 -1.61
N PRO A 110 12.73 4.81 -2.79
CA PRO A 110 13.54 5.04 -3.99
C PRO A 110 14.38 6.33 -3.91
N GLU A 111 14.05 7.27 -3.01
CA GLU A 111 14.72 8.57 -2.88
C GLU A 111 15.72 8.63 -1.73
N GLY A 112 15.80 7.57 -0.90
CA GLY A 112 16.72 7.50 0.23
C GLY A 112 16.39 8.46 1.39
N GLU A 113 15.15 8.98 1.46
CA GLU A 113 14.73 9.94 2.48
C GLU A 113 14.59 9.34 3.90
N TYR A 114 14.54 8.01 4.03
CA TYR A 114 14.29 7.29 5.29
C TYR A 114 15.57 6.74 5.93
N LYS A 115 16.72 6.80 5.25
CA LYS A 115 18.00 6.28 5.77
C LYS A 115 18.37 6.83 7.14
N ASN A 116 18.30 8.16 7.31
CA ASN A 116 18.61 8.80 8.59
C ASN A 116 17.60 8.43 9.69
N LEU A 117 16.33 8.23 9.31
CA LEU A 117 15.30 7.82 10.25
C LEU A 117 15.54 6.39 10.73
N ALA A 118 15.82 5.46 9.80
CA ALA A 118 16.12 4.07 10.12
C ALA A 118 17.31 3.97 11.09
N ILE A 119 18.42 4.67 10.80
CA ILE A 119 19.59 4.72 11.69
C ILE A 119 19.23 5.27 13.07
N SER A 120 18.42 6.33 13.14
CA SER A 120 18.05 6.98 14.41
C SER A 120 17.19 6.09 15.30
N PHE A 121 16.37 5.22 14.72
CA PHE A 121 15.51 4.28 15.44
C PHE A 121 16.10 2.87 15.55
N GLY A 122 17.35 2.67 15.11
CA GLY A 122 18.01 1.35 15.14
C GLY A 122 17.34 0.32 14.21
N VAL A 123 16.60 0.78 13.20
CA VAL A 123 15.94 -0.07 12.21
C VAL A 123 16.94 -0.41 11.11
N GLU A 124 16.85 -1.63 10.58
CA GLU A 124 17.67 -2.06 9.46
C GLU A 124 17.36 -1.26 8.19
N PHE A 125 18.40 -0.74 7.56
CA PHE A 125 18.32 -0.11 6.24
C PHE A 125 19.04 -0.97 5.22
N VAL A 126 18.27 -1.61 4.34
CA VAL A 126 18.82 -2.44 3.26
C VAL A 126 18.98 -1.58 2.02
N GLU A 127 20.23 -1.32 1.65
CA GLU A 127 20.55 -0.55 0.44
C GLU A 127 20.62 -1.47 -0.78
N PHE A 128 19.80 -1.18 -1.79
CA PHE A 128 19.86 -1.87 -3.09
C PHE A 128 20.63 -1.00 -4.09
N SER A 129 21.92 -1.29 -4.25
CA SER A 129 22.78 -0.64 -5.24
C SER A 129 23.66 -1.67 -5.93
N PHE A 130 24.25 -1.31 -7.08
CA PHE A 130 25.12 -2.21 -7.85
C PHE A 130 26.31 -2.77 -7.05
N SER A 131 26.78 -2.00 -6.07
CA SER A 131 27.88 -2.36 -5.18
C SER A 131 27.43 -2.86 -3.80
N ALA A 132 26.11 -2.91 -3.54
CA ALA A 132 25.61 -3.38 -2.27
C ALA A 132 25.86 -4.89 -2.11
N PRO A 133 26.16 -5.35 -0.88
CA PRO A 133 26.34 -6.78 -0.62
C PRO A 133 25.02 -7.55 -0.72
N VAL A 134 23.88 -6.88 -0.52
CA VAL A 134 22.55 -7.48 -0.56
C VAL A 134 21.99 -7.40 -1.97
N LYS A 135 21.55 -8.54 -2.48
CA LYS A 135 20.89 -8.66 -3.79
C LYS A 135 19.61 -9.48 -3.62
N ILE A 136 18.57 -9.12 -4.38
CA ILE A 136 17.33 -9.89 -4.43
C ILE A 136 17.39 -10.82 -5.63
N ASN A 137 17.23 -12.12 -5.40
CA ASN A 137 17.00 -13.06 -6.48
C ASN A 137 15.49 -13.12 -6.81
N PRO A 138 15.04 -12.56 -7.94
CA PRO A 138 13.63 -12.60 -8.30
C PRO A 138 13.14 -13.99 -8.66
N PHE A 139 14.01 -15.00 -8.82
CA PHE A 139 13.64 -16.40 -9.08
C PHE A 139 13.52 -17.23 -7.80
N ASP A 140 13.82 -16.67 -6.64
CA ASP A 140 13.72 -17.41 -5.39
C ASP A 140 12.26 -17.77 -5.07
N LEU A 141 11.99 -19.05 -4.78
CA LEU A 141 10.64 -19.52 -4.44
C LEU A 141 10.37 -19.21 -2.97
N ALA A 142 9.23 -18.57 -2.69
CA ALA A 142 8.84 -18.34 -1.31
C ALA A 142 8.70 -19.68 -0.60
N GLN A 143 9.37 -19.84 0.55
CA GLN A 143 9.38 -21.10 1.31
C GLN A 143 8.04 -21.42 1.96
N VAL A 144 7.15 -20.44 2.07
CA VAL A 144 5.82 -20.60 2.63
C VAL A 144 4.84 -20.92 1.50
N ALA A 145 4.88 -22.16 1.02
CA ALA A 145 3.81 -22.68 0.18
C ALA A 145 2.66 -23.12 1.09
N GLU A 146 1.49 -22.48 0.98
CA GLU A 146 0.28 -23.05 1.58
C GLU A 146 -0.05 -24.39 0.90
N GLU A 147 -0.46 -25.39 1.68
CA GLU A 147 -0.81 -26.71 1.15
C GLU A 147 -1.89 -26.58 0.06
N GLY A 148 -1.53 -26.84 -1.19
CA GLY A 148 -2.43 -26.79 -2.35
C GLY A 148 -2.18 -25.63 -3.33
N GLU A 149 -1.30 -24.68 -3.02
CA GLU A 149 -0.93 -23.63 -3.98
C GLU A 149 0.16 -24.08 -4.96
N ASN A 150 -0.03 -23.74 -6.25
CA ASN A 150 1.00 -23.93 -7.27
C ASN A 150 2.04 -22.81 -7.18
N ALA A 151 2.94 -22.91 -6.18
CA ALA A 151 3.98 -21.91 -5.91
C ALA A 151 4.86 -21.63 -7.14
N LEU A 152 5.29 -22.67 -7.85
CA LEU A 152 6.08 -22.51 -9.08
C LEU A 152 5.28 -21.79 -10.17
N GLY A 153 4.00 -22.13 -10.36
CA GLY A 153 3.13 -21.46 -11.33
C GLY A 153 2.96 -19.96 -11.04
N LEU A 154 2.66 -19.60 -9.79
CA LEU A 154 2.56 -18.19 -9.36
C LEU A 154 3.89 -17.46 -9.56
N LYS A 155 5.01 -18.14 -9.27
CA LYS A 155 6.34 -17.58 -9.47
C LYS A 155 6.66 -17.32 -10.93
N LEU A 156 6.34 -18.27 -11.81
CA LEU A 156 6.51 -18.12 -13.26
C LEU A 156 5.68 -16.96 -13.80
N LEU A 157 4.43 -16.79 -13.33
CA LEU A 157 3.60 -15.64 -13.68
C LEU A 157 4.21 -14.31 -13.22
N SER A 158 4.70 -14.25 -11.98
CA SER A 158 5.40 -13.07 -11.45
C SER A 158 6.65 -12.74 -12.26
N LEU A 159 7.44 -13.75 -12.60
CA LEU A 159 8.64 -13.60 -13.45
C LEU A 159 8.28 -13.15 -14.86
N HIS A 160 7.19 -13.65 -15.45
CA HIS A 160 6.71 -13.18 -16.75
C HIS A 160 6.35 -11.68 -16.69
N SER A 161 5.65 -11.24 -15.65
CA SER A 161 5.38 -9.81 -15.42
C SER A 161 6.67 -8.99 -15.25
N LEU A 162 7.65 -9.53 -14.53
CA LEU A 162 8.97 -8.90 -14.40
C LEU A 162 9.67 -8.78 -15.76
N MET A 163 9.65 -9.84 -16.59
CA MET A 163 10.27 -9.81 -17.92
C MET A 163 9.62 -8.78 -18.84
N ASN A 164 8.30 -8.60 -18.78
CA ASN A 164 7.61 -7.53 -19.50
C ASN A 164 8.13 -6.13 -19.10
N VAL A 165 8.38 -5.90 -17.81
CA VAL A 165 8.92 -4.61 -17.34
C VAL A 165 10.40 -4.43 -17.74
N VAL A 166 11.19 -5.49 -17.62
CA VAL A 166 12.65 -5.50 -17.83
C VAL A 166 13.00 -5.40 -19.32
N MET A 167 12.32 -6.18 -20.16
CA MET A 167 12.58 -6.23 -21.59
C MET A 167 11.79 -5.17 -22.36
N GLY A 168 10.68 -4.66 -21.80
CA GLY A 168 9.66 -3.88 -22.51
C GLY A 168 8.55 -4.78 -23.04
N ASP A 169 7.49 -4.19 -23.60
CA ASP A 169 6.31 -4.93 -24.08
C ASP A 169 6.69 -6.12 -24.96
N LEU A 170 6.35 -7.33 -24.50
CA LEU A 170 6.55 -8.56 -25.24
C LEU A 170 5.37 -8.83 -26.17
N THR A 171 5.64 -9.29 -27.38
CA THR A 171 4.58 -9.82 -28.24
C THR A 171 4.06 -11.15 -27.69
N PRO A 172 2.86 -11.63 -28.09
CA PRO A 172 2.37 -12.95 -27.67
C PRO A 172 3.32 -14.10 -28.00
N GLU A 173 4.04 -14.00 -29.11
CA GLU A 173 5.04 -14.98 -29.55
C GLU A 173 6.29 -14.93 -28.66
N GLU A 174 6.77 -13.74 -28.32
CA GLU A 174 7.88 -13.54 -27.38
C GLU A 174 7.51 -14.03 -25.98
N GLY A 175 6.30 -13.73 -25.51
CA GLY A 175 5.79 -14.18 -24.21
C GLY A 175 5.74 -15.71 -24.11
N ALA A 176 5.31 -16.39 -25.17
CA ALA A 176 5.32 -17.86 -25.22
C ALA A 176 6.74 -18.45 -25.17
N ILE A 177 7.73 -17.77 -25.74
CA ILE A 177 9.14 -18.18 -25.66
C ILE A 177 9.69 -17.96 -24.26
N ILE A 178 9.41 -16.80 -23.64
CA ILE A 178 9.81 -16.50 -22.26
C ILE A 178 9.22 -17.51 -21.29
N ASP A 179 7.94 -17.86 -21.40
CA ASP A 179 7.30 -18.85 -20.53
C ASP A 179 8.00 -20.22 -20.63
N LYS A 180 8.25 -20.71 -21.85
CA LYS A 180 9.03 -21.94 -22.08
C LYS A 180 10.44 -21.85 -21.48
N ALA A 181 11.12 -20.72 -21.69
CA ALA A 181 12.49 -20.52 -21.21
C ALA A 181 12.55 -20.50 -19.69
N LEU A 182 11.60 -19.83 -19.02
CA LEU A 182 11.48 -19.83 -17.56
C LEU A 182 11.26 -21.25 -17.02
N VAL A 183 10.33 -22.01 -17.60
CA VAL A 183 10.08 -23.41 -17.20
C VAL A 183 11.34 -24.26 -17.37
N LEU A 184 12.05 -24.12 -18.49
CA LEU A 184 13.30 -24.84 -18.73
C LEU A 184 14.39 -24.44 -17.72
N THR A 185 14.47 -23.16 -17.37
CA THR A 185 15.44 -22.62 -16.42
C THR A 185 15.28 -23.26 -15.03
N TYR A 186 14.05 -23.35 -14.51
CA TYR A 186 13.80 -24.06 -13.25
C TYR A 186 14.07 -25.55 -13.34
N ARG A 187 13.68 -26.19 -14.45
CA ARG A 187 13.94 -27.63 -14.66
C ARG A 187 15.42 -27.96 -14.69
N GLN A 188 16.27 -27.09 -15.24
CA GLN A 188 17.72 -27.27 -15.25
C GLN A 188 18.33 -27.23 -13.84
N LYS A 189 17.69 -26.52 -12.90
CA LYS A 189 18.03 -26.55 -11.46
C LYS A 189 17.34 -27.69 -10.69
N GLY A 190 16.64 -28.58 -11.39
CA GLY A 190 15.90 -29.68 -10.78
C GLY A 190 14.65 -29.24 -10.02
N ILE A 191 14.14 -28.04 -10.27
CA ILE A 191 12.92 -27.51 -9.67
C ILE A 191 11.75 -27.79 -10.62
N THR A 192 10.71 -28.45 -10.11
CA THR A 192 9.55 -28.88 -10.90
C THR A 192 8.25 -28.54 -10.17
N ASN A 193 7.11 -29.02 -10.70
CA ASN A 193 5.82 -28.85 -10.02
C ASN A 193 5.72 -29.65 -8.70
N ASP A 194 6.66 -30.58 -8.43
CA ASP A 194 6.74 -31.27 -7.15
C ASP A 194 7.29 -30.33 -6.06
N PRO A 195 6.49 -30.01 -5.02
CA PRO A 195 6.91 -29.11 -3.94
C PRO A 195 8.18 -29.55 -3.20
N THR A 196 8.49 -30.85 -3.19
CA THR A 196 9.72 -31.35 -2.55
C THR A 196 10.99 -30.83 -3.22
N THR A 197 10.90 -30.44 -4.49
CA THR A 197 12.01 -29.89 -5.27
C THR A 197 12.25 -28.40 -5.04
N HIS A 198 11.33 -27.70 -4.37
CA HIS A 198 11.38 -26.23 -4.21
C HIS A 198 12.43 -25.76 -3.21
N GLN A 199 13.10 -26.69 -2.52
CA GLN A 199 14.25 -26.42 -1.65
C GLN A 199 15.59 -26.40 -2.39
N HIS A 200 15.62 -26.79 -3.67
CA HIS A 200 16.83 -26.70 -4.48
C HIS A 200 17.24 -25.23 -4.71
N GLU A 201 18.52 -25.03 -5.02
CA GLU A 201 19.04 -23.69 -5.32
C GLU A 201 18.26 -23.06 -6.49
N PRO A 202 17.59 -21.92 -6.28
CA PRO A 202 16.80 -21.30 -7.33
C PRO A 202 17.70 -20.81 -8.47
N PRO A 203 17.17 -20.75 -9.70
CA PRO A 203 17.93 -20.17 -10.80
C PRO A 203 18.20 -18.68 -10.58
N ILE A 204 19.10 -18.12 -11.38
CA ILE A 204 19.35 -16.68 -11.46
C ILE A 204 19.07 -16.15 -12.87
N MET A 205 19.11 -14.83 -13.05
CA MET A 205 18.93 -14.21 -14.38
C MET A 205 19.90 -14.76 -15.43
N GLU A 206 21.13 -15.11 -15.04
CA GLU A 206 22.11 -15.70 -15.95
C GLU A 206 21.67 -17.08 -16.48
N ASP A 207 21.00 -17.89 -15.65
CA ASP A 207 20.48 -19.20 -16.07
C ASP A 207 19.38 -19.03 -17.13
N LEU A 208 18.49 -18.04 -16.97
CA LEU A 208 17.47 -17.72 -17.98
C LEU A 208 18.11 -17.27 -19.30
N TYR A 209 19.15 -16.45 -19.24
CA TYR A 209 19.88 -16.04 -20.44
C TYR A 209 20.54 -17.22 -21.16
N LYS A 210 21.14 -18.16 -20.41
CA LYS A 210 21.70 -19.40 -20.98
C LYS A 210 20.61 -20.28 -21.59
N ALA A 211 19.45 -20.39 -20.94
CA ALA A 211 18.30 -21.12 -21.48
C ALA A 211 17.79 -20.53 -22.80
N LEU A 212 17.69 -19.19 -22.89
CA LEU A 212 17.29 -18.50 -24.12
C LEU A 212 18.32 -18.65 -25.24
N LEU A 213 19.62 -18.60 -24.94
CA LEU A 213 20.68 -18.83 -25.93
C LEU A 213 20.70 -20.27 -26.48
N GLY A 214 20.27 -21.24 -25.67
CA GLY A 214 20.20 -22.64 -26.07
C GLY A 214 18.99 -23.00 -26.94
N MET A 215 18.05 -22.06 -27.13
CA MET A 215 16.88 -22.25 -27.99
C MET A 215 17.25 -22.00 -29.46
N GLU A 216 16.72 -22.81 -30.37
CA GLU A 216 16.99 -22.69 -31.81
C GLU A 216 16.19 -21.54 -32.46
N GLU A 217 15.13 -21.06 -31.80
CA GLU A 217 14.24 -20.03 -32.33
C GLU A 217 14.95 -18.66 -32.46
N PRO A 218 14.91 -17.99 -33.62
CA PRO A 218 15.52 -16.67 -33.82
C PRO A 218 15.00 -15.59 -32.87
N LEU A 219 13.74 -15.69 -32.45
CA LEU A 219 13.12 -14.79 -31.47
C LEU A 219 13.74 -14.97 -30.07
N ALA A 220 14.13 -16.18 -29.68
CA ALA A 220 14.80 -16.43 -28.41
C ALA A 220 16.17 -15.75 -28.36
N GLN A 221 16.90 -15.75 -29.49
CA GLN A 221 18.17 -15.00 -29.62
C GLN A 221 17.97 -13.48 -29.48
N ASN A 222 16.86 -12.93 -29.97
CA ASN A 222 16.56 -11.52 -29.78
C ASN A 222 16.29 -11.21 -28.29
N LEU A 223 15.49 -12.05 -27.62
CA LEU A 223 15.20 -11.93 -26.20
C LEU A 223 16.46 -12.07 -25.33
N SER A 224 17.37 -12.99 -25.66
CA SER A 224 18.65 -13.12 -24.94
C SER A 224 19.51 -11.86 -25.07
N ASN A 225 19.54 -11.23 -26.25
CA ASN A 225 20.28 -9.97 -26.45
C ASN A 225 19.66 -8.82 -25.63
N ARG A 226 18.33 -8.76 -25.52
CA ARG A 226 17.63 -7.79 -24.64
C ARG A 226 17.98 -8.02 -23.16
N LEU A 227 18.17 -9.27 -22.76
CA LEU A 227 18.51 -9.66 -21.39
C LEU A 227 19.98 -9.42 -21.04
N GLU A 228 20.89 -9.52 -22.02
CA GLU A 228 22.35 -9.41 -21.83
C GLU A 228 22.76 -8.11 -21.11
N LYS A 229 22.06 -6.99 -21.38
CA LYS A 229 22.33 -5.70 -20.72
C LYS A 229 22.18 -5.74 -19.19
N PHE A 230 21.39 -6.67 -18.66
CA PHE A 230 21.14 -6.87 -17.24
C PHE A 230 22.06 -7.90 -16.58
N ILE A 231 22.88 -8.59 -17.36
CA ILE A 231 23.78 -9.67 -16.86
C ILE A 231 25.24 -9.29 -17.07
N LYS A 232 25.60 -8.82 -18.27
CA LYS A 232 26.97 -8.42 -18.63
C LYS A 232 27.11 -6.92 -18.89
N GLY A 233 25.99 -6.23 -19.05
CA GLY A 233 25.96 -4.80 -19.36
C GLY A 233 26.05 -3.88 -18.14
N SER A 234 25.73 -2.61 -18.36
CA SER A 234 25.78 -1.55 -17.34
C SER A 234 24.86 -1.78 -16.12
N ILE A 235 23.93 -2.75 -16.20
CA ILE A 235 22.92 -3.03 -15.17
C ILE A 235 23.19 -4.36 -14.42
N ALA A 236 24.32 -5.02 -14.68
CA ALA A 236 24.67 -6.35 -14.16
C ALA A 236 24.58 -6.54 -12.62
N GLY A 237 24.80 -5.49 -11.83
CA GLY A 237 24.87 -5.60 -10.37
C GLY A 237 23.54 -5.71 -9.63
N ILE A 238 22.37 -5.52 -10.28
CA ILE A 238 21.06 -5.47 -9.60
C ILE A 238 20.53 -6.85 -9.22
N TYR A 239 20.72 -7.87 -10.07
CA TYR A 239 19.94 -9.12 -9.99
C TYR A 239 20.72 -10.37 -9.55
N GLY A 240 21.84 -10.21 -8.85
CA GLY A 240 22.69 -11.36 -8.52
C GLY A 240 23.49 -11.82 -9.74
N VAL A 241 24.80 -11.95 -9.54
CA VAL A 241 25.67 -12.78 -10.36
C VAL A 241 26.07 -13.94 -9.47
#